data_AF-A0AAN7B1Y5-F1
#
_entry.id   AF-A0AAN7B1Y5-F1
#
_cell.length_a   1.000
_cell.length_b   1.000
_cell.length_c   1.000
_cell.angle_alpha   90.00
_cell.angle_beta   90.00
_cell.angle_gamma   90.00
#
_symmetry.space_group_name_H-M   'P 1'
#
loop_
_entity.id
_entity.type
_entity.pdbx_description
1 polymer ?
#
loop_
_entity_poly.entity_id
_entity_poly.type
_entity_poly.pdbx_seq_one_letter_code
_entity_poly.pdbx_strand_id
1 'polypeptide(L)'
;MACPAPKHISMTTIYNLLSFLAISNNLQGFVAGSEVDIQKLPQCAWANCFPYHSSAIGCSSLSKDCFCHALAPVNCAAKNCTGNEWYAVEDWFNSECPNPTNVTLQRLPQCSRKCVRDSLIPEYCQSQLTRNCFCRLETEFERLTPCITDGCNATTSESEANETLSRFYRNTCVYQPTVDGNGVSGNSYGVSDGGPGGDEVVYAPKSPDPTDPSPPERVNLIAGLTSSFLAFFVVVVAVWIWLSRHRAKSGKKLPWGDFFDPPAPPPYSVDPPN
;
A
#
# COMPACT_ATOMS: atom_id res chain seq x y z
N MET A 1 44.19 -46.45 0.25
CA MET A 1 43.11 -45.46 0.02
C MET A 1 41.85 -46.01 0.68
N ALA A 2 41.40 -45.38 1.77
CA ALA A 2 40.20 -45.82 2.49
C ALA A 2 38.98 -45.05 1.96
N CYS A 3 37.94 -45.76 1.55
CA CYS A 3 36.68 -45.16 1.14
C CYS A 3 35.96 -44.57 2.36
N PRO A 4 35.49 -43.31 2.32
CA PRO A 4 34.74 -42.73 3.41
C PRO A 4 33.39 -43.43 3.56
N ALA A 5 33.05 -43.81 4.80
CA ALA A 5 31.79 -44.45 5.13
C ALA A 5 30.59 -43.51 4.87
N PRO A 6 29.45 -44.06 4.43
CA PRO A 6 28.26 -43.27 4.11
C PRO A 6 27.71 -42.58 5.37
N LYS A 7 27.61 -41.25 5.32
CA LYS A 7 26.96 -40.47 6.37
C LYS A 7 25.46 -40.75 6.34
N HIS A 8 24.95 -41.33 7.43
CA HIS A 8 23.52 -41.48 7.66
C HIS A 8 22.86 -40.09 7.73
N ILE A 9 22.12 -39.73 6.68
CA ILE A 9 21.27 -38.54 6.69
C ILE A 9 20.09 -38.85 7.61
N SER A 10 19.96 -38.07 8.69
CA SER A 10 18.88 -38.25 9.66
C SER A 10 17.53 -37.93 9.02
N MET A 11 16.54 -38.80 9.24
CA MET A 11 15.18 -38.68 8.70
C MET A 11 14.51 -37.33 9.10
N THR A 12 14.94 -36.74 10.22
CA THR A 12 14.47 -35.42 10.69
C THR A 12 14.90 -34.28 9.77
N THR A 13 16.09 -34.37 9.16
CA THR A 13 16.61 -33.35 8.25
C THR A 13 15.80 -33.33 6.95
N ILE A 14 15.40 -34.51 6.47
CA ILE A 14 14.54 -34.65 5.27
C ILE A 14 13.15 -34.05 5.53
N TYR A 15 12.58 -34.27 6.72
CA TYR A 15 11.25 -33.74 7.07
C TYR A 15 11.21 -32.21 7.18
N ASN A 16 12.26 -31.60 7.74
CA ASN A 16 12.38 -30.14 7.83
C ASN A 16 12.56 -29.49 6.45
N LEU A 17 13.31 -30.12 5.55
CA LEU A 17 13.49 -29.66 4.16
C LEU A 17 12.18 -29.72 3.37
N LEU A 18 11.43 -30.82 3.51
CA LEU A 18 10.11 -30.97 2.86
C LEU A 18 9.07 -29.97 3.42
N SER A 19 9.11 -29.69 4.72
CA SER A 19 8.20 -28.71 5.35
C SER A 19 8.50 -27.28 4.87
N PHE A 20 9.78 -26.92 4.71
CA PHE A 20 10.17 -25.63 4.13
C PHE A 20 9.75 -25.48 2.65
N LEU A 21 9.86 -26.56 1.87
CA LEU A 21 9.41 -26.58 0.46
C LEU A 21 7.88 -26.47 0.32
N ALA A 22 7.11 -27.05 1.25
CA ALA A 22 5.65 -26.96 1.24
C ALA A 22 5.11 -25.56 1.60
N ILE A 23 5.80 -24.84 2.50
CA ILE A 23 5.44 -23.47 2.88
C ILE A 23 5.78 -22.48 1.76
N SER A 24 6.94 -22.65 1.11
CA SER A 24 7.37 -21.77 0.02
C SER A 24 6.50 -21.87 -1.24
N ASN A 25 5.97 -23.06 -1.55
CA ASN A 25 5.05 -23.23 -2.69
C ASN A 25 3.65 -22.63 -2.45
N ASN A 26 3.19 -22.47 -1.20
CA ASN A 26 1.90 -21.83 -0.91
C ASN A 26 1.97 -20.29 -0.94
N LEU A 27 3.15 -19.69 -0.74
CA LEU A 27 3.31 -18.23 -0.79
C LEU A 27 3.22 -17.69 -2.24
N GLN A 28 3.53 -18.52 -3.24
CA GLN A 28 3.44 -18.14 -4.65
C GLN A 28 2.00 -18.04 -5.18
N GLY A 29 1.02 -18.64 -4.49
CA GLY A 29 -0.40 -18.57 -4.88
C GLY A 29 -1.10 -17.25 -4.55
N PHE A 30 -0.56 -16.44 -3.63
CA PHE A 30 -1.17 -15.17 -3.24
C PHE A 30 -0.83 -13.99 -4.17
N VAL A 31 0.08 -14.17 -5.13
CA VAL A 31 0.50 -13.11 -6.07
C VAL A 31 0.01 -13.38 -7.49
N ALA A 32 -0.69 -14.49 -7.74
CA ALA A 32 -1.09 -14.93 -9.08
C ALA A 32 -2.27 -14.14 -9.72
N GLY A 33 -2.56 -12.93 -9.26
CA GLY A 33 -3.71 -12.17 -9.75
C GLY A 33 -3.58 -10.65 -9.78
N SER A 34 -2.41 -10.07 -9.46
CA SER A 34 -2.25 -8.63 -9.75
C SER A 34 -1.98 -8.46 -11.23
N GLU A 35 -2.95 -7.93 -11.97
CA GLU A 35 -2.83 -7.57 -13.38
C GLU A 35 -1.71 -6.54 -13.67
N VAL A 36 -1.20 -5.89 -12.62
CA VAL A 36 -0.06 -4.96 -12.66
C VAL A 36 1.25 -5.72 -12.43
N ASP A 37 2.20 -5.60 -13.35
CA ASP A 37 3.50 -6.27 -13.27
C ASP A 37 4.47 -5.50 -12.36
N ILE A 38 4.29 -5.65 -11.04
CA ILE A 38 5.14 -5.03 -10.02
C ILE A 38 6.59 -5.52 -10.12
N GLN A 39 6.84 -6.69 -10.73
CA GLN A 39 8.20 -7.24 -10.93
C GLN A 39 9.07 -6.34 -11.83
N LYS A 40 8.44 -5.54 -12.69
CA LYS A 40 9.13 -4.58 -13.56
C LYS A 40 9.30 -3.19 -12.93
N LEU A 41 8.77 -2.96 -11.74
CA LEU A 41 8.93 -1.68 -11.05
C LEU A 41 10.44 -1.43 -10.76
N PRO A 42 10.98 -0.21 -10.96
CA PRO A 42 12.37 0.09 -10.67
C PRO A 42 12.77 -0.19 -9.22
N GLN A 43 14.02 -0.63 -9.00
CA GLN A 43 14.50 -1.07 -7.69
C GLN A 43 14.44 0.03 -6.62
N CYS A 44 14.61 1.30 -6.99
CA CYS A 44 14.49 2.43 -6.06
C CYS A 44 13.09 2.51 -5.41
N ALA A 45 12.04 2.10 -6.14
CA ALA A 45 10.65 2.17 -5.69
C ALA A 45 10.25 0.94 -4.86
N TRP A 46 10.85 -0.22 -5.14
CA TRP A 46 10.54 -1.50 -4.48
C TRP A 46 10.58 -1.42 -2.95
N ALA A 47 11.61 -0.80 -2.39
CA ALA A 47 11.82 -0.80 -0.94
C ALA A 47 10.73 -0.04 -0.16
N ASN A 48 10.12 0.99 -0.75
CA ASN A 48 9.12 1.82 -0.06
C ASN A 48 7.69 1.53 -0.50
N CYS A 49 7.52 1.06 -1.73
CA CYS A 49 6.20 0.76 -2.28
C CYS A 49 5.73 -0.66 -1.97
N PHE A 50 6.65 -1.57 -1.63
CA PHE A 50 6.32 -2.96 -1.31
C PHE A 50 6.44 -3.26 0.20
N PRO A 51 5.45 -3.95 0.81
CA PRO A 51 4.24 -4.48 0.20
C PRO A 51 3.20 -3.37 -0.11
N TYR A 52 2.62 -3.42 -1.31
CA TYR A 52 1.52 -2.52 -1.69
C TYR A 52 0.29 -2.86 -0.85
N HIS A 53 -0.10 -1.95 0.03
CA HIS A 53 -1.39 -2.01 0.69
C HIS A 53 -2.41 -1.33 -0.22
N SER A 54 -3.30 -2.10 -0.84
CA SER A 54 -4.36 -1.56 -1.72
C SER A 54 -5.16 -0.44 -1.02
N SER A 55 -5.38 -0.56 0.29
CA SER A 55 -6.04 0.46 1.11
C SER A 55 -5.30 1.80 1.15
N ALA A 56 -3.97 1.83 1.06
CA ALA A 56 -3.19 3.06 1.08
C ALA A 56 -3.40 3.91 -0.18
N ILE A 57 -3.78 3.28 -1.28
CA ILE A 57 -4.08 3.93 -2.57
C ILE A 57 -5.60 4.07 -2.82
N GLY A 58 -6.43 3.74 -1.81
CA GLY A 58 -7.89 3.82 -1.90
C GLY A 58 -8.56 2.65 -2.62
N CYS A 59 -7.84 1.54 -2.84
CA CYS A 59 -8.32 0.35 -3.53
C CYS A 59 -8.78 -0.75 -2.55
N SER A 60 -9.96 -1.31 -2.78
CA SER A 60 -10.45 -2.49 -2.05
C SER A 60 -9.66 -3.76 -2.43
N SER A 61 -9.23 -3.84 -3.69
CA SER A 61 -8.34 -4.87 -4.23
C SER A 61 -7.40 -4.26 -5.27
N LEU A 62 -6.20 -4.83 -5.43
CA LEU A 62 -5.19 -4.33 -6.37
C LEU A 62 -5.46 -4.82 -7.80
N SER A 63 -6.59 -4.42 -8.39
CA SER A 63 -6.83 -4.58 -9.83
C SER A 63 -6.07 -3.51 -10.62
N LYS A 64 -5.78 -3.78 -11.90
CA LYS A 64 -5.09 -2.80 -12.76
C LYS A 64 -5.92 -1.54 -12.96
N ASP A 65 -7.22 -1.70 -13.13
CA ASP A 65 -8.14 -0.57 -13.24
C ASP A 65 -8.12 0.32 -11.98
N CYS A 66 -8.20 -0.28 -10.79
CA CYS A 66 -8.13 0.50 -9.56
C CYS A 66 -6.75 1.16 -9.38
N PHE A 67 -5.67 0.43 -9.64
CA PHE A 67 -4.31 0.96 -9.56
C PHE A 67 -4.11 2.16 -10.49
N CYS A 68 -4.58 2.09 -11.73
CA CYS A 68 -4.43 3.17 -12.71
C CYS A 68 -5.25 4.43 -12.41
N HIS A 69 -6.36 4.28 -11.69
CA HIS A 69 -7.23 5.40 -11.29
C HIS A 69 -7.03 5.87 -9.84
N ALA A 70 -6.22 5.14 -9.07
CA ALA A 70 -5.92 5.44 -7.68
C ALA A 70 -5.28 6.82 -7.51
N LEU A 71 -5.35 7.32 -6.27
CA LEU A 71 -4.68 8.56 -5.88
C LEU A 71 -3.19 8.30 -5.71
N ALA A 72 -2.43 8.73 -6.72
CA ALA A 72 -0.97 8.72 -6.74
C ALA A 72 -0.31 7.37 -6.37
N PRO A 73 -0.67 6.24 -7.03
CA PRO A 73 -0.25 4.88 -6.66
C PRO A 73 1.25 4.66 -6.50
N VAL A 74 2.10 5.43 -7.18
CA VAL A 74 3.57 5.29 -7.13
C VAL A 74 4.26 6.37 -6.28
N ASN A 75 3.50 7.21 -5.55
CA ASN A 75 4.10 8.30 -4.76
C ASN A 75 5.00 7.81 -3.63
N CYS A 76 4.84 6.57 -3.16
CA CYS A 76 5.76 5.89 -2.23
C CYS A 76 7.22 5.88 -2.73
N ALA A 77 7.43 5.92 -4.05
CA ALA A 77 8.75 5.93 -4.67
C ALA A 77 9.45 7.29 -4.56
N ALA A 78 8.71 8.38 -4.29
CA ALA A 78 9.22 9.75 -4.26
C ALA A 78 10.43 9.95 -3.34
N LYS A 79 10.47 9.22 -2.21
CA LYS A 79 11.55 9.36 -1.21
C LYS A 79 12.87 8.73 -1.65
N ASN A 80 12.83 7.69 -2.48
CA ASN A 80 14.02 6.90 -2.84
C ASN A 80 14.42 7.05 -4.30
N CYS A 81 13.47 7.36 -5.19
CA CYS A 81 13.73 7.54 -6.61
C CYS A 81 13.89 9.02 -6.93
N THR A 82 15.09 9.42 -7.36
CA THR A 82 15.38 10.81 -7.73
C THR A 82 15.84 10.90 -9.19
N GLY A 83 15.71 12.08 -9.79
CA GLY A 83 16.13 12.34 -11.18
C GLY A 83 15.63 11.29 -12.17
N ASN A 84 16.56 10.63 -12.87
CA ASN A 84 16.27 9.67 -13.93
C ASN A 84 15.58 8.39 -13.43
N GLU A 85 15.81 7.97 -12.18
CA GLU A 85 15.17 6.78 -11.64
C GLU A 85 13.66 6.99 -11.49
N TRP A 86 13.25 8.22 -11.16
CA TRP A 86 11.84 8.57 -11.13
C TRP A 86 11.21 8.51 -12.53
N TYR A 87 11.93 8.96 -13.56
CA TYR A 87 11.42 8.84 -14.94
C TYR A 87 11.22 7.37 -15.34
N ALA A 88 12.09 6.47 -14.89
CA ALA A 88 11.85 5.03 -15.09
C ALA A 88 10.59 4.52 -14.35
N VAL A 89 10.24 5.10 -13.19
CA VAL A 89 9.00 4.76 -12.47
C VAL A 89 7.77 5.29 -13.21
N GLU A 90 7.82 6.52 -13.73
CA GLU A 90 6.74 7.09 -14.55
C GLU A 90 6.58 6.34 -15.88
N ASP A 91 7.67 5.96 -16.55
CA ASP A 91 7.64 5.16 -17.77
C ASP A 91 7.02 3.79 -17.53
N TRP A 92 7.41 3.13 -16.43
CA TRP A 92 6.79 1.89 -16.00
C TRP A 92 5.30 2.09 -15.72
N PHE A 93 4.92 3.13 -14.97
CA PHE A 93 3.53 3.43 -14.66
C PHE A 93 2.71 3.68 -15.93
N ASN A 94 3.23 4.43 -16.90
CA ASN A 94 2.56 4.68 -18.19
C ASN A 94 2.44 3.41 -19.03
N SER A 95 3.40 2.48 -18.93
CA SER A 95 3.31 1.17 -19.61
C SER A 95 2.23 0.26 -19.01
N GLU A 96 2.01 0.36 -17.69
CA GLU A 96 0.93 -0.34 -17.02
C GLU A 96 -0.41 0.37 -17.22
N CYS A 97 -0.43 1.70 -17.22
CA CYS A 97 -1.63 2.53 -17.25
C CYS A 97 -1.62 3.45 -18.47
N PRO A 98 -2.04 2.97 -19.66
CA PRO A 98 -1.92 3.72 -20.92
C PRO A 98 -2.75 5.01 -20.97
N ASN A 99 -3.73 5.15 -20.09
CA ASN A 99 -4.58 6.34 -19.98
C ASN A 99 -4.53 6.87 -18.53
N PRO A 100 -3.38 7.41 -18.08
CA PRO A 100 -3.25 7.89 -16.72
C PRO A 100 -4.16 9.09 -16.48
N THR A 101 -4.71 9.21 -15.28
CA THR A 101 -5.57 10.34 -14.93
C THR A 101 -4.74 11.62 -14.85
N ASN A 102 -5.03 12.59 -15.72
CA ASN A 102 -4.40 13.91 -15.72
C ASN A 102 -4.99 14.81 -14.61
N VAL A 103 -4.15 15.70 -14.08
CA VAL A 103 -4.60 16.69 -13.08
C VAL A 103 -5.41 17.79 -13.75
N THR A 104 -6.63 18.01 -13.26
CA THR A 104 -7.48 19.12 -13.71
C THR A 104 -7.17 20.39 -12.91
N LEU A 105 -6.56 21.38 -13.56
CA LEU A 105 -6.22 22.66 -12.93
C LEU A 105 -7.42 23.63 -12.82
N GLN A 106 -8.64 23.21 -13.19
CA GLN A 106 -9.81 24.08 -13.19
C GLN A 106 -10.18 24.61 -11.80
N ARG A 107 -9.81 23.91 -10.73
CA ARG A 107 -10.04 24.35 -9.34
C ARG A 107 -9.06 25.43 -8.87
N LEU A 108 -8.03 25.74 -9.66
CA LEU A 108 -7.14 26.87 -9.40
C LEU A 108 -7.66 28.13 -10.11
N PRO A 109 -7.38 29.32 -9.56
CA PRO A 109 -7.58 30.60 -10.26
C PRO A 109 -6.88 30.58 -11.62
N GLN A 110 -7.48 31.20 -12.63
CA GLN A 110 -6.97 31.16 -14.01
C GLN A 110 -5.51 31.64 -14.12
N CYS A 111 -5.13 32.66 -13.34
CA CYS A 111 -3.76 33.17 -13.26
C CYS A 111 -2.77 32.10 -12.74
N SER A 112 -3.13 31.35 -11.70
CA SER A 112 -2.28 30.29 -11.12
C SER A 112 -2.15 29.07 -12.03
N ARG A 113 -3.16 28.77 -12.86
CA ARG A 113 -3.13 27.62 -13.79
C ARG A 113 -1.94 27.68 -14.73
N LYS A 114 -1.62 28.88 -15.22
CA LYS A 114 -0.48 29.10 -16.11
C LYS A 114 0.83 28.81 -15.39
N CYS A 115 1.01 29.35 -14.18
CA CYS A 115 2.20 29.09 -13.36
C CYS A 115 2.43 27.60 -13.11
N VAL A 116 1.40 26.87 -12.67
CA VAL A 116 1.53 25.42 -12.44
C VAL A 116 1.91 24.69 -13.73
N ARG A 117 1.28 25.02 -14.86
CA ARG A 117 1.54 24.36 -16.14
C ARG A 117 2.95 24.65 -16.66
N ASP A 118 3.33 25.92 -16.69
CA ASP A 118 4.57 26.38 -17.32
C ASP A 118 5.80 26.02 -16.47
N SER A 119 5.66 25.95 -15.15
CA SER A 119 6.75 25.56 -14.25
C SER A 119 6.86 24.05 -14.08
N LEU A 120 5.75 23.33 -13.85
CA LEU A 120 5.86 21.91 -13.47
C LEU A 120 6.04 20.96 -14.66
N ILE A 121 5.38 21.22 -15.80
CA ILE A 121 5.41 20.27 -16.92
C ILE A 121 6.82 20.14 -17.51
N PRO A 122 7.50 21.24 -17.92
CA PRO A 122 8.78 21.13 -18.61
C PRO A 122 9.89 20.60 -17.70
N GLU A 123 9.84 20.95 -16.41
CA GLU A 123 10.92 20.66 -15.47
C GLU A 123 10.78 19.29 -14.79
N TYR A 124 9.55 18.87 -14.47
CA TYR A 124 9.34 17.70 -13.62
C TYR A 124 8.48 16.60 -14.25
N CYS A 125 7.52 16.95 -15.12
CA CYS A 125 6.54 16.00 -15.67
C CYS A 125 6.70 15.70 -17.16
N GLN A 126 7.81 16.16 -17.75
CA GLN A 126 8.20 16.03 -19.16
C GLN A 126 7.15 16.52 -20.18
N SER A 127 6.07 15.77 -20.37
CA SER A 127 5.06 16.02 -21.40
C SER A 127 3.64 16.20 -20.87
N GLN A 128 3.29 15.59 -19.74
CA GLN A 128 1.91 15.60 -19.22
C GLN A 128 1.89 15.72 -17.70
N LEU A 129 0.98 16.54 -17.18
CA LEU A 129 0.75 16.68 -15.75
C LEU A 129 -0.16 15.55 -15.23
N THR A 130 0.39 14.34 -15.17
CA THR A 130 -0.29 13.18 -14.57
C THR A 130 -0.46 13.38 -13.07
N ARG A 131 -1.44 12.71 -12.47
CA ARG A 131 -1.63 12.77 -11.01
C ARG A 131 -0.40 12.26 -10.25
N ASN A 132 0.25 11.19 -10.72
CA ASN A 132 1.48 10.67 -10.09
C ASN A 132 2.60 11.70 -10.07
N CYS A 133 2.91 12.28 -11.23
CA CYS A 133 3.95 13.27 -11.32
C CYS A 133 3.64 14.47 -10.42
N PHE A 134 2.42 15.02 -10.52
CA PHE A 134 2.01 16.17 -9.71
C PHE A 134 2.10 15.90 -8.20
N CYS A 135 1.68 14.71 -7.75
CA CYS A 135 1.65 14.36 -6.34
C CYS A 135 3.01 14.06 -5.71
N ARG A 136 4.07 13.88 -6.52
CA ARG A 136 5.43 13.85 -6.00
C ARG A 136 5.94 15.22 -5.59
N LEU A 137 5.45 16.27 -6.24
CA LEU A 137 6.08 17.60 -6.23
C LEU A 137 5.69 18.45 -5.02
N GLU A 138 5.32 17.84 -3.88
CA GLU A 138 4.89 18.54 -2.66
C GLU A 138 5.85 19.65 -2.25
N THR A 139 7.15 19.39 -2.33
CA THR A 139 8.20 20.35 -1.94
C THR A 139 8.44 21.44 -2.98
N GLU A 140 8.01 21.25 -4.23
CA GLU A 140 8.23 22.19 -5.31
C GLU A 140 7.14 23.27 -5.38
N PHE A 141 5.99 23.08 -4.71
CA PHE A 141 4.91 24.06 -4.71
C PHE A 141 5.31 25.41 -4.10
N GLU A 142 6.22 25.41 -3.11
CA GLU A 142 6.72 26.66 -2.53
C GLU A 142 7.37 27.55 -3.59
N ARG A 143 8.03 26.95 -4.59
CA ARG A 143 8.68 27.66 -5.71
C ARG A 143 7.68 28.29 -6.69
N LEU A 144 6.42 27.84 -6.68
CA LEU A 144 5.36 28.41 -7.51
C LEU A 144 4.76 29.68 -6.90
N THR A 145 4.98 29.91 -5.60
CA THR A 145 4.43 31.07 -4.88
C THR A 145 4.75 32.40 -5.58
N PRO A 146 6.01 32.71 -5.95
CA PRO A 146 6.33 33.96 -6.63
C PRO A 146 5.64 34.13 -7.98
N CYS A 147 5.54 33.04 -8.77
CA CYS A 147 4.84 33.10 -10.05
C CYS A 147 3.36 33.43 -9.85
N ILE A 148 2.72 32.85 -8.83
CA ILE A 148 1.30 33.09 -8.54
C ILE A 148 1.08 34.53 -8.05
N THR A 149 1.92 35.02 -7.15
CA THR A 149 1.80 36.41 -6.66
C THR A 149 2.00 37.42 -7.78
N ASP A 150 2.96 37.17 -8.69
CA ASP A 150 3.23 38.05 -9.83
C ASP A 150 2.13 37.94 -10.90
N GLY A 151 1.67 36.72 -11.19
CA GLY A 151 0.73 36.41 -12.27
C GLY A 151 -0.74 36.67 -11.93
N CYS A 152 -1.12 36.69 -10.65
CA CYS A 152 -2.49 36.94 -10.20
C CYS A 152 -2.78 38.41 -9.84
N ASN A 153 -1.83 39.31 -10.13
CA ASN A 153 -1.78 40.69 -9.63
C ASN A 153 -1.64 40.72 -8.09
N ALA A 154 -0.97 41.75 -7.57
CA ALA A 154 -0.54 41.88 -6.16
C ALA A 154 -1.67 41.87 -5.10
N THR A 155 -2.91 41.56 -5.47
CA THR A 155 -4.04 41.36 -4.55
C THR A 155 -3.93 40.09 -3.71
N THR A 156 -3.23 39.06 -4.21
CA THR A 156 -3.06 37.80 -3.47
C THR A 156 -1.78 37.87 -2.64
N SER A 157 -1.93 37.79 -1.33
CA SER A 157 -0.76 37.68 -0.44
C SER A 157 -0.02 36.35 -0.66
N GLU A 158 1.30 36.31 -0.42
CA GLU A 158 2.08 35.06 -0.49
C GLU A 158 1.46 33.95 0.35
N SER A 159 0.94 34.29 1.54
CA SER A 159 0.25 33.35 2.44
C SER A 159 -1.00 32.74 1.79
N GLU A 160 -1.80 33.55 1.10
CA GLU A 160 -3.03 33.09 0.45
C GLU A 160 -2.72 32.24 -0.80
N ALA A 161 -1.69 32.60 -1.56
CA ALA A 161 -1.21 31.81 -2.68
C ALA A 161 -0.73 30.43 -2.24
N ASN A 162 0.08 30.37 -1.19
CA ASN A 162 0.58 29.13 -0.62
C ASN A 162 -0.57 28.27 -0.04
N GLU A 163 -1.52 28.88 0.66
CA GLU A 163 -2.68 28.16 1.18
C GLU A 163 -3.53 27.56 0.06
N THR A 164 -3.76 28.32 -1.01
CA THR A 164 -4.52 27.89 -2.20
C THR A 164 -3.84 26.69 -2.87
N LEU A 165 -2.52 26.75 -3.07
CA LEU A 165 -1.75 25.64 -3.63
C LEU A 165 -1.76 24.41 -2.71
N SER A 166 -1.48 24.60 -1.42
CA SER A 166 -1.49 23.52 -0.43
C SER A 166 -2.84 22.83 -0.36
N ARG A 167 -3.93 23.60 -0.41
CA ARG A 167 -5.30 23.07 -0.44
C ARG A 167 -5.56 22.30 -1.74
N PHE A 168 -5.15 22.83 -2.88
CA PHE A 168 -5.28 22.16 -4.17
C PHE A 168 -4.50 20.85 -4.23
N TYR A 169 -3.26 20.84 -3.74
CA TYR A 169 -2.43 19.64 -3.61
C TYR A 169 -3.11 18.59 -2.74
N ARG A 170 -3.53 18.95 -1.52
CA ARG A 170 -4.23 18.02 -0.61
C ARG A 170 -5.48 17.42 -1.26
N ASN A 171 -6.27 18.23 -1.96
CA ASN A 171 -7.47 17.75 -2.65
C ASN A 171 -7.18 16.86 -3.87
N THR A 172 -5.99 16.95 -4.44
CA THR A 172 -5.59 16.20 -5.65
C THR A 172 -4.82 14.93 -5.31
N CYS A 173 -4.09 14.93 -4.20
CA CYS A 173 -3.05 13.94 -3.89
C CYS A 173 -3.28 13.16 -2.59
N VAL A 174 -4.01 13.73 -1.63
CA VAL A 174 -4.26 13.07 -0.34
C VAL A 174 -5.61 12.37 -0.41
N TYR A 175 -5.60 11.05 -0.22
CA TYR A 175 -6.83 10.29 -0.05
C TYR A 175 -7.57 10.80 1.19
N GLN A 176 -8.74 11.40 0.97
CA GLN A 176 -9.70 11.66 2.03
C GLN A 176 -10.66 10.49 2.04
N PRO A 177 -10.64 9.62 3.07
CA PRO A 177 -11.67 8.60 3.21
C PRO A 177 -13.01 9.32 3.32
N THR A 178 -13.84 9.22 2.28
CA THR A 178 -15.23 9.66 2.35
C THR A 178 -15.90 8.81 3.42
N VAL A 179 -16.47 9.46 4.43
CA VAL A 179 -17.04 8.81 5.63
C VAL A 179 -18.14 7.80 5.28
N ASP A 180 -18.69 7.87 4.07
CA ASP A 180 -19.86 7.09 3.64
C ASP A 180 -19.56 5.96 2.65
N GLY A 181 -18.29 5.68 2.30
CA GLY A 181 -17.92 4.57 1.40
C GLY A 181 -18.41 4.69 -0.07
N ASN A 182 -19.33 5.60 -0.37
CA ASN A 182 -19.68 6.03 -1.71
C ASN A 182 -18.65 7.06 -2.16
N GLY A 183 -17.59 6.60 -2.83
CA GLY A 183 -16.50 7.39 -3.37
C GLY A 183 -16.95 8.40 -4.45
N VAL A 184 -17.69 9.42 -4.05
CA VAL A 184 -17.86 10.63 -4.84
C VAL A 184 -16.57 11.43 -4.65
N SER A 185 -15.66 11.31 -5.61
CA SER A 185 -14.44 12.13 -5.72
C SER A 185 -14.82 13.58 -6.06
N GLY A 186 -15.48 14.25 -5.13
CA GLY A 186 -16.02 15.56 -5.35
C GLY A 186 -16.43 16.18 -4.03
N ASN A 187 -15.46 16.71 -3.29
CA ASN A 187 -15.74 17.86 -2.44
C ASN A 187 -16.26 18.97 -3.37
N SER A 188 -17.58 19.00 -3.53
CA SER A 188 -18.34 20.13 -4.05
C SER A 188 -18.23 21.24 -3.01
N TYR A 189 -17.08 21.89 -2.95
CA TYR A 189 -17.03 23.25 -2.43
C TYR A 189 -17.84 24.08 -3.43
N GLY A 190 -19.04 24.48 -2.99
CA GLY A 190 -19.84 25.46 -3.69
C GLY A 190 -19.08 26.77 -3.77
N VAL A 191 -18.26 26.92 -4.81
CA VAL A 191 -17.98 28.22 -5.37
C VAL A 191 -19.31 28.64 -6.01
N SER A 192 -20.05 29.48 -5.30
CA SER A 192 -21.23 30.15 -5.84
C SER A 192 -20.80 31.16 -6.90
N ASP A 193 -20.31 30.68 -8.05
CA ASP A 193 -20.16 31.51 -9.24
C ASP A 193 -21.47 31.47 -10.02
N GLY A 194 -22.30 32.49 -9.81
CA GLY A 194 -23.44 32.79 -10.66
C GLY A 194 -22.93 33.27 -12.02
N GLY A 195 -22.79 32.33 -12.97
CA GLY A 195 -22.48 32.62 -14.37
C GLY A 195 -23.29 31.71 -15.29
N PRO A 196 -24.12 32.26 -16.21
CA PRO A 196 -24.89 31.47 -17.16
C PRO A 196 -23.99 31.12 -18.36
N GLY A 197 -23.36 29.95 -18.32
CA GLY A 197 -22.58 29.40 -19.42
C GLY A 197 -22.63 27.89 -19.36
N GLY A 198 -23.57 27.31 -20.11
CA GLY A 198 -23.76 25.87 -20.17
C GLY A 198 -22.65 25.19 -20.94
N ASP A 199 -21.69 24.63 -20.21
CA ASP A 199 -20.82 23.57 -20.71
C ASP A 199 -21.20 22.27 -19.98
N GLU A 200 -21.76 21.34 -20.75
CA GLU A 200 -22.16 20.01 -20.31
C GLU A 200 -20.92 19.26 -19.82
N VAL A 201 -20.84 19.09 -18.49
CA VAL A 201 -19.76 18.33 -17.87
C VAL A 201 -19.97 16.86 -18.25
N VAL A 202 -19.14 16.36 -19.17
CA VAL A 202 -19.07 14.94 -19.49
C VAL A 202 -18.64 14.21 -18.21
N TYR A 203 -19.61 13.68 -17.48
CA TYR A 203 -19.36 12.79 -16.36
C TYR A 203 -18.52 11.62 -16.88
N ALA A 204 -17.45 11.29 -16.16
CA ALA A 204 -16.76 10.03 -16.37
C ALA A 204 -17.81 8.91 -16.41
N PRO A 205 -17.70 7.94 -17.34
CA PRO A 205 -18.64 6.84 -17.42
C PRO A 205 -18.78 6.26 -16.03
N LYS A 206 -20.02 6.30 -15.51
CA LYS A 206 -20.37 5.72 -14.22
C LYS A 206 -19.78 4.32 -14.23
N SER A 207 -18.79 4.07 -13.37
CA SER A 207 -18.22 2.74 -13.23
C SER A 207 -19.41 1.79 -13.06
N PRO A 208 -19.52 0.73 -13.88
CA PRO A 208 -20.66 -0.17 -13.83
C PRO A 208 -20.86 -0.55 -12.37
N ASP A 209 -22.07 -0.28 -11.88
CA ASP A 209 -22.53 -0.61 -10.53
C ASP A 209 -21.95 -1.98 -10.18
N PRO A 210 -21.15 -2.13 -9.10
CA PRO A 210 -20.50 -3.39 -8.77
C PRO A 210 -21.60 -4.43 -8.67
N THR A 211 -21.74 -5.18 -9.77
CA THR A 211 -22.79 -6.15 -9.92
C THR A 211 -22.47 -7.16 -8.85
N ASP A 212 -23.39 -7.31 -7.89
CA ASP A 212 -23.28 -8.19 -6.73
C ASP A 212 -22.54 -9.46 -7.18
N PRO A 213 -21.32 -9.72 -6.67
CA PRO A 213 -20.44 -10.74 -7.23
C PRO A 213 -21.23 -12.01 -7.30
N SER A 214 -21.36 -12.52 -8.53
CA SER A 214 -22.18 -13.68 -8.82
C SER A 214 -21.86 -14.78 -7.80
N PRO A 215 -22.88 -15.52 -7.29
CA PRO A 215 -22.72 -16.49 -6.22
C PRO A 215 -21.48 -17.41 -6.28
N PRO A 216 -20.97 -17.85 -7.45
CA PRO A 216 -19.80 -18.73 -7.48
C PRO A 216 -18.47 -18.15 -6.97
N GLU A 217 -18.22 -16.82 -7.03
CA GLU A 217 -16.92 -16.28 -6.59
C GLU A 217 -16.75 -16.25 -5.07
N ARG A 218 -17.84 -16.04 -4.33
CA ARG A 218 -17.81 -16.08 -2.84
C ARG A 218 -17.45 -17.47 -2.33
N VAL A 219 -17.77 -18.53 -3.08
CA VAL A 219 -17.49 -19.92 -2.70
C VAL A 219 -15.99 -20.21 -2.77
N ASN A 220 -15.29 -19.67 -3.77
CA ASN A 220 -13.85 -19.92 -3.95
C ASN A 220 -13.00 -19.26 -2.86
N LEU A 221 -13.38 -18.07 -2.39
CA LEU A 221 -12.67 -17.38 -1.32
C LEU A 221 -12.84 -18.08 0.05
N ILE A 222 -14.05 -18.56 0.35
CA ILE A 222 -14.33 -19.34 1.57
C ILE A 222 -13.62 -20.70 1.51
N ALA A 223 -13.61 -21.37 0.35
CA ALA A 223 -12.90 -22.63 0.15
C ALA A 223 -11.37 -22.47 0.36
N GLY A 224 -10.78 -21.38 -0.12
CA GLY A 224 -9.36 -21.08 0.08
C GLY A 224 -8.98 -20.97 1.57
N LEU A 225 -9.75 -20.19 2.34
CA LEU A 225 -9.52 -19.99 3.78
C LEU A 225 -9.62 -21.31 4.56
N THR A 226 -10.64 -22.12 4.30
CA THR A 226 -10.82 -23.41 5.02
C THR A 226 -9.66 -24.38 4.80
N SER A 227 -9.07 -24.42 3.60
CA SER A 227 -7.95 -25.31 3.32
C SER A 227 -6.67 -24.93 4.06
N SER A 228 -6.39 -23.63 4.20
CA SER A 228 -5.24 -23.13 4.96
C SER A 228 -5.36 -23.42 6.45
N PHE A 229 -6.55 -23.25 7.04
CA PHE A 229 -6.78 -23.60 8.45
C PHE A 229 -6.59 -25.10 8.71
N LEU A 230 -7.06 -25.96 7.80
CA LEU A 230 -6.90 -27.41 7.91
C LEU A 230 -5.43 -27.82 7.86
N ALA A 231 -4.66 -27.25 6.92
CA ALA A 231 -3.22 -27.50 6.82
C ALA A 231 -2.47 -27.05 8.08
N PHE A 232 -2.78 -25.85 8.59
CA PHE A 232 -2.20 -25.34 9.84
C PHE A 232 -2.51 -26.25 11.02
N PHE A 233 -3.76 -26.70 11.15
CA PHE A 233 -4.19 -27.58 12.23
C PHE A 233 -3.45 -28.92 12.20
N VAL A 234 -3.27 -29.51 11.01
CA VAL A 234 -2.50 -30.76 10.84
C VAL A 234 -1.05 -30.59 11.28
N VAL A 235 -0.40 -29.47 10.93
CA VAL A 235 0.98 -29.16 11.35
C VAL A 235 1.05 -29.02 12.86
N VAL A 236 0.14 -28.26 13.48
CA VAL A 236 0.09 -28.08 14.94
C VAL A 236 -0.10 -29.42 15.66
N VAL A 237 -1.03 -30.26 15.19
CA VAL A 237 -1.26 -31.60 15.77
C VAL A 237 -0.03 -32.49 15.59
N ALA A 238 0.62 -32.48 14.43
CA ALA A 238 1.84 -33.27 14.19
C ALA A 238 2.99 -32.84 15.11
N VAL A 239 3.21 -31.53 15.26
CA VAL A 239 4.20 -30.97 16.20
C VAL A 239 3.86 -31.36 17.64
N TRP A 240 2.59 -31.29 18.02
CA TRP A 240 2.14 -31.67 19.36
C TRP A 240 2.35 -33.17 19.65
N ILE A 241 2.03 -34.06 18.71
CA ILE A 241 2.28 -35.50 18.81
C ILE A 241 3.79 -35.79 18.88
N TRP A 242 4.59 -35.09 18.07
CA TRP A 242 6.04 -35.24 18.09
C TRP A 242 6.63 -34.82 19.45
N LEU A 243 6.21 -33.67 19.98
CA LEU A 243 6.62 -33.19 21.30
C LEU A 243 6.18 -34.15 22.41
N SER A 244 4.95 -34.67 22.37
CA SER A 244 4.46 -35.61 23.39
C SER A 244 5.22 -36.94 23.37
N ARG A 245 5.53 -37.49 22.19
CA ARG A 245 6.40 -38.67 22.05
C ARG A 245 7.82 -38.42 22.52
N HIS A 246 8.37 -37.24 22.22
CA HIS A 246 9.71 -36.88 22.68
C HIS A 246 9.77 -36.77 24.21
N ARG A 247 8.72 -36.19 24.84
CA ARG A 247 8.57 -36.15 26.32
C ARG A 247 8.58 -37.54 26.95
N ALA A 248 7.87 -38.50 26.35
CA ALA A 248 7.80 -39.87 26.87
C ALA A 248 9.16 -40.59 26.85
N LYS A 249 10.02 -40.28 25.86
CA LYS A 249 11.33 -40.93 25.71
C LYS A 249 12.45 -40.25 26.50
N SER A 250 12.41 -38.93 26.66
CA SER A 250 13.54 -38.21 27.23
C SER A 250 13.59 -38.26 28.76
N GLY A 251 12.48 -38.58 29.45
CA GLY A 251 12.42 -38.61 30.92
C GLY A 251 12.76 -37.28 31.62
N LYS A 252 13.01 -36.22 30.85
CA LYS A 252 13.42 -34.90 31.32
C LYS A 252 12.20 -34.02 31.42
N LYS A 253 11.93 -33.51 32.63
CA LYS A 253 10.95 -32.44 32.86
C LYS A 253 11.37 -31.20 32.05
N LEU A 254 10.40 -30.55 31.39
CA LEU A 254 10.68 -29.34 30.61
C LEU A 254 11.13 -28.20 31.54
N PRO A 255 12.06 -27.33 31.09
CA PRO A 255 12.57 -26.21 31.89
C PRO A 255 11.55 -25.09 32.15
N TRP A 256 10.32 -25.22 31.67
CA TRP A 256 9.24 -24.24 31.82
C TRP A 256 8.24 -24.61 32.93
N GLY A 257 8.45 -25.72 33.63
CA GLY A 257 7.56 -26.17 34.71
C GLY A 257 7.50 -25.21 35.90
N ASP A 258 8.55 -24.43 36.12
CA ASP A 258 8.69 -23.60 37.31
C ASP A 258 8.18 -22.17 37.10
N PHE A 259 7.74 -21.82 35.89
CA PHE A 259 7.29 -20.46 35.55
C PHE A 259 5.83 -20.17 35.98
N PHE A 260 5.05 -21.21 36.25
CA PHE A 260 3.65 -21.09 36.70
C PHE A 260 3.44 -21.47 38.15
N ASP A 261 4.50 -21.84 38.88
CA ASP A 261 4.39 -21.98 40.32
C ASP A 261 4.26 -20.57 40.93
N PRO A 262 3.13 -20.25 41.60
CA PRO A 262 2.98 -18.96 42.25
C PRO A 262 4.13 -18.78 43.26
N PRO A 263 4.72 -17.58 43.35
CA PRO A 263 5.83 -17.33 44.27
C PRO A 263 5.40 -17.71 45.70
N ALA A 264 6.26 -18.47 46.38
CA ALA A 264 6.02 -18.83 47.77
C ALA A 264 5.71 -17.57 48.59
N PRO A 265 4.68 -17.58 49.46
CA PRO A 265 4.35 -16.42 50.27
C PRO A 265 5.55 -16.07 51.17
N PRO A 266 5.83 -14.76 51.39
CA PRO A 266 6.94 -14.34 52.22
C PRO A 266 6.80 -14.91 53.64
N PRO A 267 7.92 -15.26 54.30
CA PRO A 267 7.87 -15.75 55.67
C PRO A 267 7.31 -14.65 56.57
N TYR A 268 6.17 -14.91 57.19
CA TYR A 268 5.57 -14.03 58.19
C TYR A 268 6.56 -13.88 59.35
N SER A 269 7.08 -12.67 59.55
CA SER A 269 7.83 -12.32 60.75
C SER A 269 6.88 -12.38 61.94
N VAL A 270 7.05 -13.40 62.77
CA VAL A 270 6.42 -13.48 64.08
C VAL A 270 7.11 -12.43 64.95
N ASP A 271 6.44 -11.33 65.24
CA ASP A 271 6.93 -10.35 66.19
C ASP A 271 7.06 -11.01 67.58
N PRO A 272 8.18 -10.78 68.29
CA PRO A 272 8.37 -11.36 69.62
C PRO A 272 7.39 -10.73 70.63
N PRO A 273 6.86 -11.52 71.57
CA PRO A 273 5.96 -11.03 72.60
C PRO A 273 6.68 -10.10 73.59
N ASN A 274 6.02 -8.99 73.90
CA ASN A 274 6.34 -8.11 75.05
C ASN A 274 5.97 -8.78 76.38
#